data_AF-A0A5A7MDL3-F1
#
_entry.id   AF-A0A5A7MDL3-F1
#
_cell.length_a   1.000
_cell.length_b   1.000
_cell.length_c   1.000
_cell.angle_alpha   90.00
_cell.angle_beta   90.00
_cell.angle_gamma   90.00
#
_symmetry.space_group_name_H-M   'P 1'
#
loop_
_entity.id
_entity.type
_entity.pdbx_description
1 polymer ?
#
loop_
_entity_poly.entity_id
_entity_poly.type
_entity_poly.pdbx_seq_one_letter_code
_entity_poly.pdbx_strand_id
1 'polypeptide(L)'
;MNTVSHSLASTKHSGAACLSLPAATAVVPSLSLNPIQLHADAHNALAMALHYLRQPAANVPGAARKTVQALAALRVLIAQEG
;
A
#
# COMPACT_ATOMS: atom_id res chain seq x y z
N MET A 1 -19.74 -43.38 34.25
CA MET A 1 -19.72 -43.55 32.78
C MET A 1 -20.40 -42.33 32.17
N ASN A 2 -19.64 -41.30 31.81
CA ASN A 2 -20.22 -40.09 31.21
C ASN A 2 -19.51 -39.86 29.86
N THR A 3 -20.23 -40.18 28.79
CA THR A 3 -19.80 -40.00 27.40
C THR A 3 -20.00 -38.55 27.00
N VAL A 4 -18.91 -37.84 26.72
CA VAL A 4 -18.94 -36.49 26.17
C VAL A 4 -18.89 -36.61 24.65
N SER A 5 -20.02 -36.39 23.98
CA SER A 5 -20.13 -36.30 22.52
C SER A 5 -19.58 -34.94 22.08
N HIS A 6 -18.38 -34.90 21.51
CA HIS A 6 -17.86 -33.70 20.85
C HIS A 6 -18.32 -33.66 19.40
N SER A 7 -19.25 -32.75 19.13
CA SER A 7 -19.78 -32.39 17.82
C SER A 7 -18.68 -31.84 16.93
N LEU A 8 -18.37 -32.55 15.83
CA LEU A 8 -17.49 -32.07 14.76
C LEU A 8 -18.25 -31.04 13.92
N ALA A 9 -18.21 -29.79 14.34
CA ALA A 9 -18.66 -28.66 13.53
C ALA A 9 -17.69 -28.47 12.35
N SER A 10 -18.08 -29.05 11.22
CA SER A 10 -17.52 -28.82 9.90
C SER A 10 -17.56 -27.33 9.56
N THR A 11 -16.43 -26.64 9.73
CA THR A 11 -16.28 -25.26 9.28
C THR A 11 -15.73 -25.28 7.86
N LYS A 12 -16.62 -25.14 6.89
CA LYS A 12 -16.30 -24.78 5.51
C LYS A 12 -15.45 -23.50 5.52
N HIS A 13 -14.17 -23.60 5.16
CA HIS A 13 -13.37 -22.43 4.79
C HIS A 13 -13.80 -22.00 3.39
N SER A 14 -14.71 -21.03 3.34
CA SER A 14 -15.19 -20.39 2.12
C SER A 14 -14.76 -18.93 2.13
N GLY A 15 -14.19 -18.47 1.02
CA GLY A 15 -14.12 -17.04 0.70
C GLY A 15 -12.73 -16.42 0.80
N ALA A 16 -12.02 -16.49 -0.32
CA ALA A 16 -11.11 -15.49 -0.85
C ALA A 16 -10.80 -14.27 0.05
N ALA A 17 -9.57 -14.28 0.58
CA ALA A 17 -8.70 -13.13 0.83
C ALA A 17 -9.36 -11.73 0.75
N CYS A 18 -10.03 -11.30 1.82
CA CYS A 18 -10.08 -9.87 2.16
C CYS A 18 -8.81 -9.54 2.97
N LEU A 19 -7.66 -9.61 2.30
CA LEU A 19 -6.47 -8.89 2.77
C LEU A 19 -6.70 -7.42 2.39
N SER A 20 -7.59 -6.76 3.13
CA SER A 20 -7.60 -5.30 3.22
C SER A 20 -6.29 -4.90 3.89
N LEU A 21 -5.26 -4.73 3.09
CA LEU A 21 -4.05 -4.04 3.50
C LEU A 21 -4.49 -2.67 4.04
N PRO A 22 -4.03 -2.26 5.24
CA PRO A 22 -4.32 -0.92 5.72
C PRO A 22 -3.85 0.06 4.65
N ALA A 23 -4.75 0.96 4.24
CA ALA A 23 -4.44 2.07 3.36
C ALA A 23 -3.10 2.63 3.82
N ALA A 24 -2.08 2.55 2.95
CA ALA A 24 -0.74 2.99 3.27
C ALA A 24 -0.84 4.41 3.82
N THR A 25 -0.79 4.49 5.15
CA THR A 25 -0.72 5.73 5.89
C THR A 25 0.55 6.35 5.35
N ALA A 26 0.41 7.37 4.50
CA ALA A 26 1.48 8.28 4.25
C ALA A 26 1.74 8.98 5.59
N VAL A 27 2.46 8.28 6.47
CA VAL A 27 3.16 8.90 7.58
C VAL A 27 4.06 9.89 6.89
N VAL A 28 3.77 11.17 7.07
CA VAL A 28 4.65 12.25 6.65
C VAL A 28 5.40 12.66 7.91
N PRO A 29 6.53 12.02 8.28
CA PRO A 29 7.40 12.62 9.27
C PRO A 29 8.19 13.69 8.52
N SER A 30 7.66 14.91 8.50
CA SER A 30 8.35 16.08 7.98
C SER A 30 9.39 16.57 8.99
N LEU A 31 10.43 15.75 9.22
CA LEU A 31 11.63 16.09 9.99
C LEU A 31 12.81 15.39 9.31
N SER A 32 13.49 16.11 8.41
CA SER A 32 14.66 15.67 7.62
C SER A 32 14.57 14.24 7.09
N LEU A 33 13.68 13.98 6.13
CA LEU A 33 13.73 12.72 5.39
C LEU A 33 15.08 12.60 4.70
N ASN A 34 15.77 11.49 4.96
CA ASN A 34 17.02 11.16 4.30
C ASN A 34 16.75 11.01 2.79
N PRO A 35 17.63 11.49 1.88
CA PRO A 35 17.42 11.41 0.43
C PRO A 35 17.15 9.97 -0.05
N ILE A 36 17.69 8.96 0.64
CA ILE A 36 17.42 7.54 0.35
C ILE A 36 15.93 7.20 0.58
N GLN A 37 15.32 7.73 1.64
CA GLN A 37 13.90 7.52 1.95
C GLN A 37 13.00 8.22 0.94
N LEU A 38 13.33 9.45 0.54
CA LEU A 38 12.61 10.17 -0.51
C LEU A 38 12.65 9.45 -1.86
N HIS A 39 13.81 8.88 -2.21
CA HIS A 39 13.96 8.09 -3.42
C HIS A 39 13.12 6.80 -3.36
N ALA A 40 13.13 6.09 -2.23
CA ALA A 40 12.34 4.89 -2.01
C ALA A 40 10.82 5.18 -2.07
N ASP A 41 10.37 6.29 -1.49
CA ASP A 41 8.97 6.72 -1.52
C ASP A 41 8.52 7.06 -2.94
N ALA A 42 9.34 7.77 -3.71
CA ALA A 42 9.06 8.07 -5.12
C ALA A 42 8.91 6.79 -5.95
N HIS A 43 9.83 5.82 -5.76
CA HIS A 43 9.77 4.54 -6.45
C HIS A 43 8.54 3.71 -6.07
N ASN A 44 8.20 3.65 -4.78
CA ASN A 44 7.02 2.94 -4.28
C ASN A 44 5.72 3.55 -4.86
N ALA A 45 5.61 4.87 -4.84
CA ALA A 45 4.45 5.56 -5.40
C ALA A 45 4.30 5.32 -6.91
N LEU A 46 5.39 5.29 -7.69
CA LEU A 46 5.35 4.95 -9.12
C LEU A 46 4.96 3.48 -9.36
N ALA A 47 5.50 2.54 -8.59
CA ALA A 47 5.13 1.13 -8.67
C ALA A 47 3.62 0.94 -8.41
N MET A 48 3.07 1.65 -7.42
CA MET A 48 1.63 1.66 -7.14
C MET A 48 0.82 2.28 -8.28
N ALA A 49 1.28 3.38 -8.87
CA ALA A 49 0.59 4.01 -10.00
C ALA A 49 0.51 3.06 -11.21
N LEU A 50 1.62 2.40 -11.56
CA LEU A 50 1.65 1.40 -12.63
C LEU A 50 0.77 0.19 -12.31
N HIS A 51 0.77 -0.27 -11.06
CA HIS A 51 -0.10 -1.34 -10.62
C HIS A 51 -1.58 -0.99 -10.84
N TYR A 52 -2.01 0.22 -10.46
CA TYR A 52 -3.39 0.69 -10.66
C TYR A 52 -3.80 0.81 -12.13
N LEU A 53 -2.85 1.13 -13.02
CA LEU A 53 -3.10 1.17 -14.47
C LEU A 53 -3.17 -0.22 -15.10
N ARG A 54 -2.51 -1.23 -14.51
CA ARG A 54 -2.54 -2.62 -14.98
C ARG A 54 -3.76 -3.40 -14.53
N GLN A 55 -4.58 -2.84 -13.64
CA GLN A 55 -5.82 -3.47 -13.21
C GLN A 55 -6.88 -3.41 -14.32
N PRO A 56 -7.71 -4.47 -14.48
CA PRO A 56 -8.72 -4.54 -15.54
C PRO A 56 -9.78 -3.44 -15.46
N ALA A 57 -10.03 -2.89 -14.28
CA ALA A 57 -10.75 -1.64 -14.08
C ALA A 57 -9.73 -0.58 -13.59
N ALA A 58 -9.08 0.09 -14.53
CA ALA A 58 -7.97 0.99 -14.22
C ALA A 58 -8.38 2.11 -13.27
N ASN A 59 -7.73 2.20 -12.11
CA ASN A 59 -7.95 3.28 -11.14
C ASN A 59 -7.09 4.50 -11.52
N VAL A 60 -7.49 5.18 -12.60
CA VAL A 60 -6.78 6.36 -13.13
C VAL A 60 -6.66 7.48 -12.09
N PRO A 61 -7.72 7.83 -11.31
CA PRO A 61 -7.59 8.87 -10.27
C PRO A 61 -6.62 8.48 -9.15
N GLY A 62 -6.62 7.21 -8.72
CA GLY A 62 -5.69 6.69 -7.72
C GLY A 62 -4.24 6.68 -8.22
N ALA A 63 -4.03 6.29 -9.48
CA ALA A 63 -2.72 6.34 -10.13
C ALA A 63 -2.20 7.77 -10.20
N ALA A 64 -3.01 8.74 -10.64
CA ALA A 64 -2.63 10.14 -10.73
C ALA A 64 -2.18 10.72 -9.37
N ARG A 65 -2.91 10.41 -8.29
CA ARG A 65 -2.54 10.84 -6.93
C ARG A 65 -1.19 10.27 -6.51
N LYS A 66 -0.92 9.00 -6.83
CA LYS A 66 0.37 8.37 -6.53
C LYS A 66 1.52 8.99 -7.33
N THR A 67 1.30 9.35 -8.59
CA THR A 67 2.29 10.08 -9.39
C THR A 67 2.59 11.46 -8.81
N VAL A 68 1.58 12.18 -8.30
CA VAL A 68 1.77 13.47 -7.63
C VAL A 68 2.54 13.31 -6.32
N GLN A 69 2.28 12.25 -5.54
CA GLN A 69 3.07 11.93 -4.35
C GLN A 69 4.55 11.70 -4.68
N ALA A 70 4.84 10.92 -5.74
CA ALA A 70 6.21 10.70 -6.20
C ALA A 70 6.90 12.01 -6.62
N LEU A 71 6.21 12.86 -7.37
CA LEU A 71 6.74 14.14 -7.83
C LEU A 71 7.06 15.09 -6.66
N ALA A 72 6.21 15.11 -5.63
CA ALA A 72 6.47 15.88 -4.41
C ALA A 72 7.74 15.40 -3.70
N ALA A 73 7.93 14.08 -3.55
CA ALA A 73 9.13 13.51 -2.94
C ALA A 73 10.42 13.86 -3.73
N LEU A 74 10.37 13.79 -5.06
CA LEU A 74 11.50 14.17 -5.91
C LEU A 74 11.85 15.66 -5.80
N ARG A 75 10.85 16.55 -5.70
CA ARG A 75 11.09 17.99 -5.51
C ARG A 75 11.76 18.29 -4.17
N VAL A 76 11.37 17.57 -3.11
CA VAL A 76 12.02 17.68 -1.81
C VAL A 76 13.47 17.19 -1.88
N LEU A 77 13.72 16.08 -2.58
CA LEU A 77 15.07 15.56 -2.78
C LEU A 77 15.95 16.56 -3.55
N ILE A 78 15.48 17.09 -4.68
CA ILE A 78 16.23 18.08 -5.47
C ILE A 78 16.53 19.34 -4.64
N ALA A 79 15.61 19.77 -3.78
CA ALA A 79 15.81 20.90 -2.89
C ALA A 79 16.81 20.62 -1.74
N GLN A 80 17.17 19.36 -1.48
CA GLN A 80 18.19 18.99 -0.50
C GLN A 80 19.60 18.88 -1.11
N GLU A 81 19.73 18.85 -2.44
CA GLU A 81 21.02 18.69 -3.14
C GLU A 81 21.61 20.02 -3.66
N GLY A 82 21.06 21.17 -3.26
CA GLY A 82 21.55 22.52 -3.56
C GLY A 82 21.85 23.33 -2.31
#